data_AF-W7Y6S8-F1
#
_entry.id   AF-W7Y6S8-F1
#
_cell.length_a   1.000
_cell.length_b   1.000
_cell.length_c   1.000
_cell.angle_alpha   90.00
_cell.angle_beta   90.00
_cell.angle_gamma   90.00
#
_symmetry.space_group_name_H-M   'P 1'
#
loop_
_entity.id
_entity.type
_entity.pdbx_description
1 polymer ?
#
loop_
_entity_poly.entity_id
_entity_poly.type
_entity_poly.pdbx_seq_one_letter_code
_entity_poly.pdbx_strand_id
1 'polypeptide(L)' 'MRNDYIKQYIAQEGLDPYFIVHELFKSHPGRYAIGQLSNNMPAVQFWRNIYDSGNIDFYEKEELDEGLTLIYQFFKV' A
#
# COMPACT_ATOMS: atom_id res chain seq x y z
N MET A 1 -6.98 -3.76 15.12
CA MET A 1 -6.07 -4.68 15.85
C MET A 1 -4.90 -5.20 15.02
N ARG A 2 -5.01 -5.57 13.73
CA ARG A 2 -3.85 -6.10 12.96
C ARG A 2 -2.91 -5.03 12.37
N ASN A 3 -3.41 -3.82 12.13
CA ASN A 3 -2.66 -2.74 11.47
C ASN A 3 -1.64 -2.06 12.40
N ASP A 4 -1.84 -2.15 13.72
CA ASP A 4 -0.99 -1.48 14.72
C ASP A 4 0.31 -2.27 14.98
N TYR A 5 0.26 -3.61 14.90
CA TYR A 5 1.44 -4.46 15.12
C TYR A 5 2.52 -4.28 14.05
N ILE A 6 2.14 -4.17 12.77
CA ILE A 6 3.12 -4.00 11.68
C ILE A 6 3.78 -2.63 11.79
N LYS A 7 3.00 -1.58 12.06
CA LYS A 7 3.52 -0.23 12.28
C LYS A 7 4.46 -0.18 13.49
N GLN A 8 4.09 -0.86 14.58
CA GLN A 8 4.90 -0.92 15.79
C GLN A 8 6.19 -1.72 15.58
N TYR A 9 6.15 -2.83 14.84
CA TYR A 9 7.34 -3.63 14.51
C TYR A 9 8.32 -2.87 13.60
N ILE A 10 7.84 -2.25 12.53
CA ILE A 10 8.67 -1.44 11.62
C ILE A 10 9.31 -0.27 12.39
N ALA A 11 8.55 0.39 13.27
CA ALA A 11 9.06 1.49 14.08
C ALA A 11 10.07 1.03 15.16
N GLN A 12 9.90 -0.15 15.74
CA GLN A 12 10.82 -0.71 16.74
C GLN A 12 12.14 -1.16 16.13
N GLU A 13 12.12 -1.70 14.92
CA GLU A 13 13.31 -2.17 14.20
C GLU A 13 14.02 -1.05 13.40
N GLY A 14 13.46 0.17 13.37
CA GLY A 14 14.04 1.32 12.67
C GLY A 14 14.10 1.15 11.15
N LEU A 15 13.25 0.29 10.59
CA LEU A 15 13.27 -0.03 9.16
C LEU A 15 12.43 0.96 8.37
N ASP A 16 12.96 1.45 7.25
CA ASP A 16 12.22 2.32 6.33
C ASP A 16 11.15 1.50 5.59
N PRO A 17 9.84 1.77 5.80
CA PRO A 17 8.77 1.02 5.14
C PRO A 17 8.83 1.15 3.62
N TYR A 18 9.38 2.24 3.08
CA TYR A 18 9.54 2.42 1.64
C TYR A 18 10.57 1.43 1.09
N PHE A 19 11.73 1.33 1.75
CA PHE A 19 12.76 0.38 1.38
C PHE A 19 12.26 -1.07 1.42
N ILE A 20 11.57 -1.47 2.50
CA ILE A 20 11.06 -2.84 2.64
C ILE A 20 10.10 -3.20 1.50
N VAL A 21 9.16 -2.30 1.19
CA VAL A 21 8.15 -2.56 0.16
C VAL A 21 8.79 -2.62 -1.23
N HIS A 22 9.75 -1.75 -1.53
CA HIS A 22 10.48 -1.80 -2.80
C HIS A 22 11.30 -3.08 -2.96
N GLU A 23 11.99 -3.55 -1.92
CA GLU A 23 12.71 -4.82 -1.96
C GLU A 23 11.77 -6.03 -2.08
N LEU A 24 10.58 -5.97 -1.47
CA LEU A 24 9.53 -6.98 -1.68
C LEU A 24 9.12 -7.07 -3.16
N PHE A 25 8.83 -5.94 -3.79
CA PHE A 25 8.42 -5.88 -5.20
C PHE A 25 9.55 -6.27 -6.16
N LYS A 26 10.79 -5.90 -5.85
CA LYS A 26 11.96 -6.30 -6.62
C LYS A 26 12.23 -7.81 -6.56
N SER A 27 12.02 -8.42 -5.39
CA SER A 27 12.19 -9.88 -5.20
C SER A 27 11.02 -10.69 -5.75
N HIS A 28 9.85 -10.07 -5.89
CA HIS A 28 8.63 -10.70 -6.40
C HIS A 28 7.99 -9.79 -7.45
N PRO A 29 8.48 -9.77 -8.70
CA PRO A 29 7.85 -8.99 -9.76
C PRO A 29 6.50 -9.59 -10.14
N GLY A 30 5.54 -8.74 -10.53
CA GLY A 30 4.18 -9.20 -10.77
C GLY A 30 3.15 -8.09 -10.92
N ARG A 31 1.89 -8.52 -10.96
CA ARG A 31 0.73 -7.62 -10.93
C ARG A 31 0.15 -7.64 -9.54
N TYR A 32 -0.09 -6.45 -9.00
CA TYR A 32 -0.55 -6.26 -7.63
C TYR A 32 -1.83 -5.43 -7.61
N ALA A 33 -2.62 -5.67 -6.58
CA ALA A 33 -3.78 -4.86 -6.23
C ALA A 33 -3.74 -4.60 -4.72
N ILE A 34 -3.89 -3.34 -4.34
CA ILE A 34 -3.99 -2.92 -2.94
C ILE A 34 -5.39 -2.33 -2.74
N GLY A 35 -6.20 -3.00 -1.92
CA GLY A 35 -7.53 -2.53 -1.54
C GLY A 35 -7.51 -1.93 -0.14
N GLN A 36 -8.14 -0.77 0.02
CA GLN A 36 -8.24 -0.08 1.31
C GLN A 36 -9.54 0.71 1.40
N LEU A 37 -10.04 0.94 2.61
CA LEU A 37 -11.19 1.82 2.82
C LEU A 37 -10.86 3.22 2.31
N SER A 38 -11.76 3.81 1.52
CA SER A 38 -11.57 5.13 0.92
C SER A 38 -11.42 6.23 1.98
N ASN A 39 -12.02 6.04 3.15
CA ASN A 39 -11.90 6.97 4.28
C ASN A 39 -10.61 6.80 5.10
N ASN A 40 -9.78 5.78 4.86
CA ASN A 40 -8.49 5.61 5.51
C ASN A 40 -7.39 6.35 4.74
N MET A 41 -7.51 7.68 4.71
CA MET A 41 -6.59 8.56 4.00
C MET A 41 -5.10 8.33 4.32
N PRO A 42 -4.70 8.03 5.58
CA PRO A 42 -3.31 7.69 5.87
C PRO A 42 -2.80 6.45 5.11
N ALA A 43 -3.62 5.41 4.94
CA ALA A 43 -3.24 4.22 4.18
C ALA A 43 -3.18 4.51 2.67
N VAL A 44 -4.20 5.22 2.15
CA VAL A 44 -4.25 5.63 0.74
C VAL A 44 -3.00 6.44 0.38
N GLN A 45 -2.65 7.42 1.20
CA GLN A 45 -1.48 8.27 0.94
C GLN A 45 -0.16 7.54 1.15
N PHE A 46 -0.09 6.61 2.11
CA PHE A 46 1.09 5.76 2.29
C PHE A 46 1.41 5.02 0.99
N TRP A 47 0.43 4.36 0.37
CA TRP A 47 0.65 3.62 -0.86
C TRP A 47 0.95 4.52 -2.06
N ARG A 48 0.26 5.67 -2.19
CA ARG A 48 0.60 6.66 -3.23
C ARG A 48 2.07 7.10 -3.13
N ASN A 49 2.54 7.42 -1.92
CA ASN A 49 3.94 7.81 -1.73
C ASN A 49 4.92 6.68 -2.05
N ILE A 50 4.57 5.42 -1.74
CA ILE A 50 5.38 4.25 -2.14
C ILE A 50 5.52 4.24 -3.66
N TYR A 51 4.41 4.37 -4.40
CA TYR A 51 4.44 4.35 -5.87
C TYR A 51 5.25 5.52 -6.44
N ASP A 52 5.03 6.73 -5.94
CA ASP A 52 5.76 7.94 -6.35
C ASP A 52 7.27 7.78 -6.11
N SER A 53 7.67 7.27 -4.93
CA SER A 53 9.08 7.08 -4.61
C SER A 53 9.78 6.01 -5.45
N GLY A 54 9.01 5.04 -5.97
CA GLY A 54 9.50 3.97 -6.82
C GLY A 54 9.33 4.21 -8.32
N ASN A 55 8.74 5.35 -8.73
CA ASN A 55 8.28 5.59 -10.10
C ASN A 55 7.41 4.45 -10.66
N ILE A 56 6.49 3.94 -9.84
CA ILE A 56 5.58 2.86 -10.20
C ILE A 56 4.29 3.46 -10.76
N ASP A 57 3.99 3.18 -12.02
CA ASP A 57 2.70 3.54 -12.61
C ASP A 57 1.57 2.72 -11.97
N PHE A 58 0.53 3.40 -11.51
CA PHE A 58 -0.65 2.78 -10.93
C PHE A 58 -1.93 3.47 -11.42
N TYR A 59 -3.06 2.77 -11.34
CA TYR A 59 -4.38 3.37 -11.50
C TYR A 59 -5.29 3.00 -10.33
N GLU A 60 -6.24 3.87 -10.04
CA GLU A 60 -7.19 3.70 -8.94
C GLU A 60 -8.59 3.39 -9.44
N LYS A 61 -9.34 2.60 -8.68
CA LYS A 61 -10.76 2.35 -8.88
C LYS A 61 -11.46 2.34 -7.53
N GLU A 62 -12.56 3.09 -7.41
CA GLU A 62 -13.46 2.94 -6.26
C GLU A 62 -14.46 1.81 -6.49
N GLU A 63 -14.71 1.03 -5.43
CA GLU A 63 -15.72 -0.01 -5.40
C GLU A 63 -16.52 0.06 -4.10
N LEU A 64 -17.81 -0.27 -4.17
CA LEU A 64 -18.67 -0.41 -3.00
C LEU A 64 -18.78 -1.90 -2.66
N ASP A 65 -18.29 -2.28 -1.49
CA ASP A 65 -18.33 -3.65 -0.99
C ASP A 65 -18.95 -3.68 0.40
N GLU A 66 -20.04 -4.44 0.57
CA GLU A 66 -20.81 -4.52 1.82
C GLU A 66 -21.16 -3.16 2.47
N GLY A 67 -21.37 -2.11 1.66
CA GLY A 67 -21.67 -0.76 2.13
C GLY A 67 -20.44 0.08 2.52
N LEU A 68 -19.24 -0.48 2.34
CA LEU A 68 -17.96 0.21 2.53
C LEU A 68 -17.39 0.60 1.16
N THR A 69 -17.00 1.87 1.03
CA THR A 69 -16.27 2.31 -0.17
C THR A 69 -14.80 1.95 -0.02
N LEU A 70 -14.28 1.19 -0.98
CA LEU A 70 -12.89 0.80 -1.10
C LEU A 70 -12.24 1.56 -2.27
N ILE A 71 -10.97 1.91 -2.12
CA ILE A 71 -10.09 2.30 -3.24
C ILE A 71 -9.16 1.13 -3.50
N TYR A 72 -9.23 0.58 -4.72
CA TYR A 72 -8.26 -0.34 -5.25
C TYR A 72 -7.22 0.39 -6.07
N GLN A 73 -5.94 0.14 -5.78
CA GLN A 73 -4.79 0.63 -6.52
C GLN A 73 -4.13 -0.56 -7.22
N PHE A 74 -4.05 -0.50 -8.55
CA PHE A 74 -3.51 -1.58 -9.38
C PHE A 74 -2.22 -1.12 -10.05
N PHE A 75 -1.20 -1.97 -10.04
CA PHE A 75 0.10 -1.66 -10.63
C PHE A 75 0.85 -2.93 -11.05
N LYS A 76 1.93 -2.72 -11.81
CA LYS A 76 2.86 -3.77 -12.22
C LYS A 76 4.28 -3.34 -11.87
N VAL A 77 5.03 -4.28 -11.27
CA VAL A 77 6.44 -4.15 -10.89
C VAL A 77 7.24 -5.33 -11.45
#